data_AF-A0A5M3EIP6-F1
#
_entry.id   AF-A0A5M3EIP6-F1
#
_cell.length_a   1.000
_cell.length_b   1.000
_cell.length_c   1.000
_cell.angle_alpha   90.00
_cell.angle_beta   90.00
_cell.angle_gamma   90.00
#
_symmetry.space_group_name_H-M   'P 1'
#
loop_
_entity.id
_entity.type
_entity.pdbx_description
1 polymer ?
#
loop_
_entity_poly.entity_id
_entity_poly.type
_entity_poly.pdbx_seq_one_letter_code
_entity_poly.pdbx_strand_id
1 'polypeptide(L)'
;MKKNVQIKGTKDGISIFLSDKASILELQQELTQLLADQKQNPYSGEKLEVQVQIGNRLFSEEEEREISTIIHKNSQMKISAFYSNVISKDEAKKWKENDQIFSMATIIRSGQVVQVPGDFLLIGDVNPGGQIRSNGNVFVLGNIKGIIHAGFEGNENAVVAGKFLYPSQVRIADKVYGFDSEDYKEVTETDLFSAFVNDAGEIVIDGIHKIRKIRPEISNFQGGR
;
A
#
# COMPACT_ATOMS: atom_id res chain seq x y z
N MET A 1 7.70 0.35 -40.36
CA MET A 1 7.44 1.24 -39.20
C MET A 1 6.73 0.44 -38.13
N LYS A 2 7.08 0.59 -36.84
CA LYS A 2 6.29 -0.01 -35.75
C LYS A 2 4.95 0.73 -35.67
N LYS A 3 3.83 -0.01 -35.65
CA LYS A 3 2.49 0.57 -35.43
C LYS A 3 2.41 1.15 -34.03
N ASN A 4 1.81 2.34 -33.89
CA ASN A 4 1.68 3.00 -32.59
C ASN A 4 0.54 2.40 -31.75
N VAL A 5 -0.43 1.77 -32.40
CA VAL A 5 -1.53 1.06 -31.73
C VAL A 5 -1.52 -0.42 -32.12
N GLN A 6 -1.59 -1.31 -31.13
CA GLN A 6 -1.62 -2.76 -31.35
C GLN A 6 -2.59 -3.43 -30.38
N ILE A 7 -3.40 -4.36 -30.88
CA ILE A 7 -4.25 -5.21 -30.05
C ILE A 7 -3.60 -6.60 -29.99
N LYS A 8 -3.39 -7.13 -28.79
CA LYS A 8 -2.82 -8.47 -28.58
C LYS A 8 -3.66 -9.25 -27.58
N GLY A 9 -3.81 -10.54 -27.83
CA GLY A 9 -4.24 -11.49 -26.80
C GLY A 9 -3.10 -11.73 -25.82
N THR A 10 -3.40 -11.65 -24.54
CA THR A 10 -2.51 -11.95 -23.41
C THR A 10 -3.12 -13.07 -22.58
N LYS A 11 -2.40 -13.56 -21.56
CA LYS A 11 -2.93 -14.57 -20.64
C LYS A 11 -4.14 -14.05 -19.85
N ASP A 12 -4.21 -12.73 -19.67
CA ASP A 12 -5.23 -12.02 -18.89
C ASP A 12 -6.35 -11.44 -19.76
N GLY A 13 -6.45 -11.85 -21.03
CA GLY A 13 -7.48 -11.41 -21.96
C GLY A 13 -6.93 -10.64 -23.15
N ILE A 14 -7.53 -9.50 -23.48
CA ILE A 14 -7.11 -8.67 -24.63
C ILE A 14 -6.53 -7.34 -24.12
N SER A 15 -5.36 -6.98 -24.65
CA SER A 15 -4.66 -5.75 -24.29
C SER A 15 -4.43 -4.87 -25.52
N ILE A 16 -4.75 -3.59 -25.38
CA ILE A 16 -4.48 -2.54 -26.37
C ILE A 16 -3.20 -1.83 -25.94
N PHE A 17 -2.17 -1.89 -26.77
CA PHE A 17 -0.89 -1.22 -26.55
C PHE A 17 -0.87 0.08 -27.34
N LEU A 18 -0.68 1.18 -26.62
CA LEU A 18 -0.48 2.51 -27.16
C LEU A 18 1.01 2.88 -26.99
N SER A 19 1.63 3.31 -28.08
CA SER A 19 3.03 3.73 -28.11
C SER A 19 3.26 4.97 -27.25
N ASP A 20 4.25 4.93 -26.39
CA ASP A 20 4.68 6.06 -25.57
C ASP A 20 5.49 7.12 -26.35
N LYS A 21 5.82 6.84 -27.62
CA LYS A 21 6.56 7.76 -28.51
C LYS A 21 5.66 8.57 -29.44
N ALA A 22 4.38 8.21 -29.54
CA ALA A 22 3.42 8.88 -30.39
C ALA A 22 2.67 9.97 -29.61
N SER A 23 2.30 11.04 -30.30
CA SER A 23 1.39 12.05 -29.77
C SER A 23 0.00 11.46 -29.52
N ILE A 24 -0.78 12.08 -28.63
CA ILE A 24 -2.15 11.63 -28.35
C ILE A 24 -3.01 11.63 -29.63
N LEU A 25 -2.84 12.63 -30.49
CA LEU A 25 -3.58 12.74 -31.76
C LEU A 25 -3.28 11.58 -32.70
N GLU A 26 -2.01 11.20 -32.85
CA GLU A 26 -1.61 10.04 -33.67
C GLU A 26 -2.20 8.74 -33.11
N LEU A 27 -2.17 8.58 -31.78
CA LEU A 27 -2.78 7.43 -31.11
C LEU A 27 -4.29 7.37 -31.35
N GLN A 28 -5.00 8.49 -31.24
CA GLN A 28 -6.44 8.57 -31.47
C GLN A 28 -6.81 8.22 -32.92
N GLN A 29 -6.05 8.74 -33.89
CA GLN A 29 -6.25 8.46 -35.31
C GLN A 29 -6.00 6.98 -35.64
N GLU A 30 -4.85 6.44 -35.23
CA GLU A 30 -4.51 5.04 -35.47
C GLU A 30 -5.47 4.09 -34.76
N LEU A 31 -5.87 4.40 -33.53
CA LEU A 31 -6.83 3.59 -32.77
C LEU A 31 -8.21 3.59 -33.43
N THR A 32 -8.69 4.75 -33.87
CA THR A 32 -9.99 4.86 -34.57
C THR A 32 -9.97 4.03 -35.85
N GLN A 33 -8.89 4.14 -36.65
CA GLN A 33 -8.73 3.37 -37.87
C GLN A 33 -8.69 1.85 -37.58
N LEU A 34 -7.86 1.44 -36.61
CA LEU A 34 -7.69 0.03 -36.24
C LEU A 34 -9.02 -0.60 -35.80
N LEU A 35 -9.81 0.11 -35.00
CA LEU A 35 -11.10 -0.39 -34.51
C LEU A 35 -12.18 -0.37 -35.61
N ALA A 36 -12.17 0.62 -36.49
CA ALA A 36 -13.08 0.67 -37.64
C ALA A 36 -12.86 -0.52 -38.58
N ASP A 37 -11.60 -0.88 -38.86
CA ASP A 37 -11.25 -2.04 -39.67
C ASP A 37 -11.71 -3.36 -39.02
N GLN A 38 -11.70 -3.45 -37.69
CA GLN A 38 -12.15 -4.62 -36.93
C GLN A 38 -13.68 -4.78 -36.83
N LYS A 39 -14.47 -3.71 -37.02
CA LYS A 39 -15.94 -3.79 -37.00
C LYS A 39 -16.52 -4.76 -38.04
N GLN A 40 -15.77 -5.15 -39.06
CA GLN A 40 -16.23 -6.07 -40.10
C GLN A 40 -16.30 -7.55 -39.67
N ASN A 41 -15.75 -7.93 -38.51
CA ASN A 41 -15.91 -9.27 -37.93
C ASN A 41 -16.50 -9.16 -36.50
N PRO A 42 -17.84 -9.14 -36.36
CA PRO A 42 -18.45 -8.92 -35.06
C PRO A 42 -18.26 -10.16 -34.18
N TYR A 43 -17.55 -9.98 -33.06
CA TYR A 43 -17.64 -10.90 -31.93
C TYR A 43 -19.08 -10.87 -31.41
N SER A 44 -19.80 -11.99 -31.52
CA SER A 44 -21.15 -12.15 -30.99
C SER A 44 -21.06 -12.59 -29.53
N GLY A 45 -21.17 -11.67 -28.58
CA GLY A 45 -21.14 -11.99 -27.15
C GLY A 45 -21.01 -10.79 -26.22
N GLU A 46 -20.92 -11.08 -24.92
CA GLU A 46 -20.71 -10.12 -23.83
C GLU A 46 -19.57 -9.13 -24.10
N LYS A 47 -19.64 -7.95 -23.48
CA LYS A 47 -18.62 -6.91 -23.64
C LYS A 47 -17.25 -7.46 -23.24
N LEU A 48 -16.36 -7.59 -24.22
CA LEU A 48 -15.00 -8.05 -24.01
C LEU A 48 -14.25 -7.07 -23.11
N GLU A 49 -13.79 -7.54 -21.94
CA GLU A 49 -12.94 -6.72 -21.07
C GLU A 49 -11.53 -6.56 -21.66
N VAL A 50 -11.05 -5.33 -21.71
CA VAL A 50 -9.74 -4.99 -22.27
C VAL A 50 -8.95 -4.08 -21.34
N GLN A 51 -7.63 -4.27 -21.34
CA GLN A 51 -6.69 -3.40 -20.64
C GLN A 51 -5.97 -2.51 -21.64
N VAL A 52 -5.70 -1.26 -21.27
CA VAL A 52 -4.97 -0.31 -22.13
C VAL A 52 -3.58 -0.06 -21.54
N GLN A 53 -2.54 -0.39 -22.30
CA GLN A 53 -1.14 -0.27 -21.92
C GLN A 53 -0.57 0.97 -22.60
N ILE A 54 -0.17 1.99 -21.83
CA ILE A 54 0.31 3.27 -22.36
C ILE A 54 1.85 3.41 -22.32
N GLY A 55 2.56 2.40 -21.84
CA GLY A 55 4.03 2.38 -21.82
C GLY A 55 4.62 3.35 -20.81
N ASN A 56 5.70 4.05 -21.18
CA ASN A 56 6.45 4.92 -20.26
C ASN A 56 5.97 6.39 -20.29
N ARG A 57 4.64 6.59 -20.22
CA ARG A 57 4.03 7.91 -20.09
C ARG A 57 2.83 7.88 -19.15
N LEU A 58 2.41 9.04 -18.70
CA LEU A 58 1.14 9.22 -18.00
C LEU A 58 0.11 9.77 -18.98
N PHE A 59 -1.14 9.40 -18.77
CA PHE A 59 -2.29 10.08 -19.37
C PHE A 59 -2.90 11.02 -18.33
N SER A 60 -3.43 12.15 -18.78
CA SER A 60 -4.38 12.91 -17.99
C SER A 60 -5.74 12.20 -17.95
N GLU A 61 -6.59 12.56 -17.00
CA GLU A 61 -7.99 12.07 -16.97
C GLU A 61 -8.73 12.36 -18.28
N GLU A 62 -8.40 13.47 -18.95
CA GLU A 62 -9.00 13.85 -20.23
C GLU A 62 -8.53 12.91 -21.35
N GLU A 63 -7.22 12.63 -21.43
CA GLU A 63 -6.66 11.69 -22.41
C GLU A 63 -7.24 10.26 -22.23
N GLU A 64 -7.37 9.78 -20.98
CA GLU A 64 -8.02 8.51 -20.70
C GLU A 64 -9.49 8.49 -21.14
N ARG A 65 -10.24 9.58 -20.89
CA ARG A 65 -11.63 9.72 -21.32
C ARG A 65 -11.76 9.73 -22.85
N GLU A 66 -10.87 10.42 -23.54
CA GLU A 66 -10.88 10.50 -25.01
C GLU A 66 -10.61 9.13 -25.63
N ILE A 67 -9.57 8.44 -25.17
CA ILE A 67 -9.23 7.08 -25.64
C ILE A 67 -10.35 6.10 -25.29
N SER A 68 -10.92 6.20 -24.08
CA SER A 68 -12.06 5.38 -23.67
C SER A 68 -13.28 5.60 -24.56
N THR A 69 -13.54 6.85 -24.93
CA THR A 69 -14.64 7.22 -25.83
C THR A 69 -14.43 6.62 -27.22
N ILE A 70 -13.21 6.65 -27.75
CA ILE A 70 -12.89 6.06 -29.06
C ILE A 70 -13.11 4.56 -29.03
N ILE A 71 -12.65 3.86 -27.98
CA ILE A 71 -12.82 2.42 -27.83
C ILE A 71 -14.31 2.07 -27.73
N HIS A 72 -15.06 2.71 -26.82
CA HIS A 72 -16.48 2.43 -26.64
C HIS A 72 -17.35 2.75 -27.87
N LYS A 73 -17.05 3.82 -28.63
CA LYS A 73 -17.78 4.14 -29.86
C LYS A 73 -17.44 3.19 -31.02
N ASN A 74 -16.25 2.59 -31.00
CA ASN A 74 -15.75 1.80 -32.12
C ASN A 74 -15.65 0.30 -31.87
N SER A 75 -15.96 -0.19 -30.68
CA SER A 75 -16.00 -1.62 -30.37
C SER A 75 -17.02 -1.94 -29.28
N GLN A 76 -17.27 -3.23 -29.06
CA GLN A 76 -18.07 -3.70 -27.92
C GLN A 76 -17.20 -3.97 -26.67
N MET A 77 -16.04 -3.32 -26.56
CA MET A 77 -15.10 -3.56 -25.46
C MET A 77 -15.47 -2.73 -24.22
N LYS A 78 -15.15 -3.28 -23.05
CA LYS A 78 -15.20 -2.61 -21.75
C LYS A 78 -13.77 -2.44 -21.23
N ILE A 79 -13.34 -1.21 -20.97
CA ILE A 79 -12.01 -0.96 -20.42
C ILE A 79 -12.03 -1.30 -18.94
N SER A 80 -11.12 -2.18 -18.51
CA SER A 80 -10.94 -2.52 -17.10
C SER A 80 -9.99 -1.55 -16.40
N ALA A 81 -8.87 -1.21 -17.02
CA ALA A 81 -7.91 -0.23 -16.50
C ALA A 81 -6.92 0.27 -17.58
N PHE A 82 -6.33 1.43 -17.30
CA PHE A 82 -5.11 1.92 -17.95
C PHE A 82 -3.90 1.54 -17.12
N TYR A 83 -2.81 1.12 -17.78
CA TYR A 83 -1.57 0.73 -17.15
C TYR A 83 -0.41 1.53 -17.72
N SER A 84 0.32 2.18 -16.82
CA SER A 84 1.58 2.88 -17.09
C SER A 84 2.74 2.16 -16.42
N ASN A 85 3.92 2.23 -17.05
CA ASN A 85 5.17 1.79 -16.44
C ASN A 85 5.78 2.87 -15.52
N VAL A 86 5.21 4.07 -15.47
CA VAL A 86 5.70 5.20 -14.70
C VAL A 86 4.61 5.74 -13.78
N ILE A 87 5.04 6.42 -12.72
CA ILE A 87 4.19 7.14 -11.77
C ILE A 87 4.66 8.59 -11.69
N SER A 88 3.81 9.48 -11.19
CA SER A 88 4.19 10.86 -10.95
C SER A 88 5.27 10.95 -9.84
N LYS A 89 6.00 12.08 -9.80
CA LYS A 89 7.00 12.31 -8.74
C LYS A 89 6.36 12.33 -7.35
N ASP A 90 5.15 12.86 -7.24
CA ASP A 90 4.44 12.94 -5.96
C ASP A 90 3.97 11.57 -5.49
N GLU A 91 3.47 10.72 -6.40
CA GLU A 91 3.16 9.32 -6.08
C GLU A 91 4.42 8.54 -5.72
N ALA A 92 5.52 8.73 -6.44
CA ALA A 92 6.80 8.10 -6.11
C ALA A 92 7.30 8.52 -4.73
N LYS A 93 7.14 9.81 -4.36
CA LYS A 93 7.48 10.32 -3.04
C LYS A 93 6.62 9.69 -1.95
N LYS A 94 5.30 9.66 -2.14
CA LYS A 94 4.37 9.00 -1.19
C LYS A 94 4.66 7.52 -1.04
N TRP A 95 4.92 6.83 -2.14
CA TRP A 95 5.29 5.42 -2.14
C TRP A 95 6.57 5.19 -1.32
N LYS A 96 7.60 6.01 -1.55
CA LYS A 96 8.83 5.98 -0.75
C LYS A 96 8.59 6.28 0.73
N GLU A 97 7.79 7.29 1.06
CA GLU A 97 7.48 7.66 2.45
C GLU A 97 6.72 6.54 3.17
N ASN A 98 5.77 5.88 2.50
CA ASN A 98 5.01 4.77 3.07
C ASN A 98 5.87 3.52 3.30
N ASP A 99 6.89 3.29 2.46
CA ASP A 99 7.80 2.13 2.55
C ASP A 99 9.02 2.40 3.47
N GLN A 100 9.21 3.65 3.89
CA GLN A 100 10.35 4.05 4.71
C GLN A 100 10.12 3.74 6.20
N ILE A 101 11.19 3.29 6.87
CA ILE A 101 11.29 3.29 8.34
C ILE A 101 11.78 4.66 8.81
N PHE A 102 10.94 5.38 9.55
CA PHE A 102 11.29 6.61 10.23
C PHE A 102 11.91 6.27 11.59
N SER A 103 13.10 6.79 11.90
CA SER A 103 13.77 6.52 13.17
C SER A 103 13.94 7.77 14.02
N MET A 104 13.81 7.62 15.34
CA MET A 104 14.05 8.69 16.30
C MET A 104 14.67 8.15 17.58
N ALA A 105 15.65 8.86 18.14
CA ALA A 105 16.27 8.51 19.42
C ALA A 105 15.90 9.54 20.49
N THR A 106 14.83 9.29 21.25
CA THR A 106 14.31 10.20 22.28
C THR A 106 13.28 9.52 23.19
N ILE A 107 12.83 10.25 24.20
CA ILE A 107 11.68 9.87 25.04
C ILE A 107 10.44 10.62 24.56
N ILE A 108 9.35 9.89 24.29
CA ILE A 108 8.04 10.47 24.03
C ILE A 108 7.36 10.74 25.37
N ARG A 109 7.21 12.02 25.72
CA ARG A 109 6.65 12.47 26.99
C ARG A 109 5.13 12.64 26.90
N SER A 110 4.50 12.78 28.07
CA SER A 110 3.06 13.03 28.18
C SER A 110 2.62 14.22 27.34
N GLY A 111 1.53 14.04 26.57
CA GLY A 111 0.98 15.04 25.66
C GLY A 111 1.67 15.12 24.30
N GLN A 112 2.81 14.45 24.10
CA GLN A 112 3.47 14.41 22.79
C GLN A 112 2.82 13.36 21.89
N VAL A 113 2.62 13.74 20.62
CA VAL A 113 2.13 12.84 19.56
C VAL A 113 3.13 12.83 18.42
N VAL A 114 3.66 11.67 18.09
CA VAL A 114 4.47 11.43 16.89
C VAL A 114 3.61 10.72 15.87
N GLN A 115 3.57 11.22 14.63
CA GLN A 115 2.83 10.60 13.54
C GLN A 115 3.70 10.47 12.29
N VAL A 116 3.76 9.27 11.70
CA VAL A 116 4.55 8.99 10.49
C VAL A 116 3.76 8.18 9.45
N PRO A 117 4.02 8.39 8.14
CA PRO A 117 3.27 7.74 7.06
C PRO A 117 3.75 6.32 6.72
N GLY A 118 4.92 5.90 7.20
CA GLY A 118 5.48 4.56 7.00
C GLY A 118 5.66 3.83 8.32
N ASP A 119 6.69 3.01 8.42
CA ASP A 119 7.07 2.31 9.65
C ASP A 119 7.79 3.27 10.63
N PHE A 120 7.72 2.99 11.93
CA PHE A 120 8.39 3.80 12.95
C PHE A 120 9.32 2.97 13.84
N LEU A 121 10.55 3.45 14.04
CA LEU A 121 11.53 2.92 14.98
C LEU A 121 11.85 3.97 16.05
N LEU A 122 11.46 3.72 17.29
CA LEU A 122 11.90 4.50 18.44
C LEU A 122 13.08 3.83 19.13
N ILE A 123 14.14 4.58 19.36
CA ILE A 123 15.23 4.24 20.29
C ILE A 123 15.02 5.09 21.55
N GLY A 124 14.33 4.52 22.53
CA GLY A 124 13.91 5.21 23.74
C GLY A 124 12.51 4.82 24.19
N ASP A 125 12.01 5.57 25.17
CA ASP A 125 10.81 5.20 25.92
C ASP A 125 9.58 6.01 25.49
N VAL A 126 8.40 5.39 25.64
CA VAL A 126 7.10 6.06 25.53
C VAL A 126 6.48 6.13 26.91
N ASN A 127 6.47 7.32 27.50
CA ASN A 127 5.92 7.56 28.83
C ASN A 127 4.38 7.59 28.80
N PRO A 128 3.72 7.44 29.97
CA PRO A 128 2.28 7.63 30.07
C PRO A 128 1.82 8.95 29.46
N GLY A 129 0.74 8.92 28.68
CA GLY A 129 0.20 10.06 27.94
C GLY A 129 0.98 10.46 26.67
N GLY A 130 2.12 9.84 26.38
CA GLY A 130 2.80 9.95 25.09
C GLY A 130 2.17 9.04 24.04
N GLN A 131 2.15 9.47 22.77
CA GLN A 131 1.52 8.72 21.68
C GLN A 131 2.41 8.62 20.44
N ILE A 132 2.41 7.43 19.83
CA ILE A 132 2.96 7.17 18.49
C ILE A 132 1.83 6.72 17.57
N ARG A 133 1.78 7.26 16.35
CA ARG A 133 0.87 6.88 15.26
C ARG A 133 1.69 6.56 14.02
N SER A 134 1.49 5.39 13.45
CA SER A 134 2.20 4.90 12.28
C SER A 134 1.20 4.25 11.34
N ASN A 135 1.26 4.55 10.05
CA ASN A 135 0.44 3.83 9.06
C ASN A 135 0.98 2.42 8.81
N GLY A 136 2.25 2.19 9.12
CA GLY A 136 2.89 0.89 9.11
C GLY A 136 3.08 0.32 10.51
N ASN A 137 4.20 -0.37 10.67
CA ASN A 137 4.62 -1.02 11.91
C ASN A 137 5.21 0.00 12.90
N VAL A 138 5.30 -0.40 14.16
CA VAL A 138 5.99 0.37 15.21
C VAL A 138 6.94 -0.54 15.98
N PHE A 139 8.21 -0.17 16.04
CA PHE A 139 9.25 -0.84 16.79
C PHE A 139 9.76 0.10 17.88
N VAL A 140 9.71 -0.32 19.13
CA VAL A 140 10.22 0.46 20.26
C VAL A 140 11.33 -0.31 20.95
N LEU A 141 12.56 0.20 20.80
CA LEU A 141 13.72 -0.22 21.57
C LEU A 141 13.75 0.56 22.88
N GLY A 142 12.84 0.19 23.77
CA GLY A 142 12.62 0.82 25.07
C GLY A 142 11.31 0.39 25.71
N ASN A 143 10.92 1.08 26.78
CA ASN A 143 9.71 0.82 27.53
C ASN A 143 8.50 1.51 26.90
N ILE A 144 7.38 0.79 26.78
CA ILE A 144 6.11 1.32 26.32
C ILE A 144 5.16 1.41 27.52
N LYS A 145 4.87 2.63 27.97
CA LYS A 145 3.85 2.96 28.99
C LYS A 145 2.73 3.86 28.45
N GLY A 146 2.92 4.43 27.26
CA GLY A 146 1.95 5.27 26.57
C GLY A 146 1.11 4.51 25.54
N ILE A 147 0.68 5.24 24.50
CA ILE A 147 -0.20 4.72 23.44
C ILE A 147 0.60 4.50 22.16
N ILE A 148 0.56 3.29 21.62
CA ILE A 148 1.08 2.99 20.29
C ILE A 148 -0.08 2.67 19.36
N HIS A 149 -0.18 3.35 18.23
CA HIS A 149 -1.17 3.08 17.18
C HIS A 149 -0.45 2.77 15.88
N ALA A 150 -0.33 1.48 15.56
CA ALA A 150 0.18 0.98 14.29
C ALA A 150 -0.96 0.76 13.30
N GLY A 151 -0.67 0.77 12.00
CA GLY A 151 -1.69 0.66 10.98
C GLY A 151 -2.78 1.73 11.06
N PHE A 152 -2.42 2.97 11.43
CA PHE A 152 -3.34 4.08 11.72
C PHE A 152 -4.40 4.32 10.63
N GLU A 153 -4.02 4.17 9.36
CA GLU A 153 -4.89 4.29 8.18
C GLU A 153 -5.64 2.97 7.83
N GLY A 154 -5.79 2.05 8.80
CA GLY A 154 -6.57 0.81 8.63
C GLY A 154 -5.75 -0.43 8.23
N ASN A 155 -4.43 -0.41 8.37
CA ASN A 155 -3.60 -1.58 8.09
C ASN A 155 -3.63 -2.59 9.26
N GLU A 156 -4.56 -3.56 9.19
CA GLU A 156 -4.69 -4.64 10.18
C GLU A 156 -3.47 -5.61 10.19
N ASN A 157 -2.66 -5.60 9.14
CA ASN A 157 -1.44 -6.41 9.09
C ASN A 157 -0.26 -5.79 9.85
N ALA A 158 -0.38 -4.53 10.29
CA ALA A 158 0.66 -3.86 11.04
C ALA A 158 0.94 -4.54 12.39
N VAL A 159 2.17 -4.34 12.87
CA VAL A 159 2.67 -4.94 14.11
C VAL A 159 3.28 -3.89 15.01
N VAL A 160 3.14 -4.09 16.31
CA VAL A 160 3.88 -3.33 17.32
C VAL A 160 4.84 -4.28 18.03
N ALA A 161 6.12 -3.95 18.07
CA ALA A 161 7.11 -4.71 18.83
C ALA A 161 7.81 -3.84 19.86
N GLY A 162 7.96 -4.36 21.07
CA GLY A 162 8.63 -3.65 22.16
C GLY A 162 8.32 -4.26 23.53
N LYS A 163 8.68 -3.51 24.57
CA LYS A 163 8.42 -3.89 25.97
C LYS A 163 7.17 -3.18 26.48
N PHE A 164 6.03 -3.85 26.41
CA PHE A 164 4.76 -3.35 26.94
C PHE A 164 4.75 -3.41 28.47
N LEU A 165 4.43 -2.29 29.11
CA LEU A 165 4.33 -2.17 30.57
C LEU A 165 2.99 -1.56 30.96
N TYR A 166 2.55 -1.79 32.19
CA TYR A 166 1.43 -1.06 32.76
C TYR A 166 1.75 0.46 32.83
N PRO A 167 0.85 1.38 32.40
CA PRO A 167 -0.49 1.19 31.85
C PRO A 167 -0.56 1.48 30.32
N SER A 168 0.20 0.77 29.50
CA SER A 168 0.25 1.01 28.05
C SER A 168 -1.01 0.58 27.32
N GLN A 169 -1.20 1.14 26.12
CA GLN A 169 -2.25 0.75 25.20
C GLN A 169 -1.66 0.57 23.80
N VAL A 170 -2.05 -0.52 23.15
CA VAL A 170 -1.72 -0.80 21.75
C VAL A 170 -2.98 -0.73 20.91
N ARG A 171 -2.86 -0.12 19.73
CA ARG A 171 -3.88 -0.09 18.70
C ARG A 171 -3.30 -0.56 17.38
N ILE A 172 -4.06 -1.37 16.65
CA ILE A 172 -3.72 -1.82 15.31
C ILE A 172 -4.98 -1.64 14.47
N ALA A 173 -4.91 -0.78 13.45
CA ALA A 173 -6.08 -0.31 12.73
C ALA A 173 -7.17 0.23 13.68
N ASP A 174 -8.35 -0.36 13.69
CA ASP A 174 -9.48 -0.01 14.57
C ASP A 174 -9.49 -0.79 15.90
N LYS A 175 -8.61 -1.77 16.07
CA LYS A 175 -8.55 -2.63 17.27
C LYS A 175 -7.74 -1.99 18.38
N VAL A 176 -8.12 -2.28 19.62
CA VAL A 176 -7.48 -1.73 20.83
C VAL A 176 -7.24 -2.83 21.85
N TYR A 177 -6.05 -2.83 22.45
CA TYR A 177 -5.67 -3.72 23.55
C TYR A 177 -5.03 -2.89 24.67
N GLY A 178 -5.49 -3.08 25.91
CA GLY A 178 -4.98 -2.39 27.09
C GLY A 178 -4.13 -3.32 27.95
N PHE A 179 -3.01 -2.80 28.47
CA PHE A 179 -2.23 -3.43 29.54
C PHE A 179 -2.61 -2.78 30.87
N ASP A 180 -3.88 -2.96 31.28
CA ASP A 180 -4.56 -2.21 32.34
C ASP A 180 -4.87 -3.03 33.60
N SER A 181 -4.63 -4.34 33.59
CA SER A 181 -4.70 -5.15 34.82
C SER A 181 -3.48 -4.93 35.71
N GLU A 182 -3.68 -4.99 37.03
CA GLU A 182 -2.58 -4.90 38.00
C GLU A 182 -1.61 -6.08 37.90
N ASP A 183 -2.03 -7.19 37.28
CA ASP A 183 -1.17 -8.35 36.99
C ASP A 183 0.04 -7.96 36.12
N TYR A 184 -0.09 -6.90 35.30
CA TYR A 184 1.02 -6.35 34.52
C TYR A 184 2.00 -5.47 35.32
N LYS A 185 1.69 -5.15 36.58
CA LYS A 185 2.59 -4.40 37.48
C LYS A 185 3.72 -5.27 38.03
N GLU A 186 3.51 -6.58 38.14
CA GLU A 186 4.47 -7.54 38.72
C GLU A 186 5.31 -8.30 37.69
N VAL A 187 5.12 -8.04 36.39
CA VAL A 187 5.90 -8.68 35.32
C VAL A 187 7.35 -8.16 35.35
N THR A 188 8.26 -8.98 35.90
CA THR A 188 9.71 -8.72 35.93
C THR A 188 10.34 -8.83 34.53
N GLU A 189 10.41 -7.67 33.86
CA GLU A 189 11.58 -7.04 33.24
C GLU A 189 12.59 -7.87 32.42
N THR A 190 12.31 -8.10 31.13
CA THR A 190 13.23 -7.87 29.97
C THR A 190 12.62 -8.31 28.64
N ASP A 191 11.57 -9.14 28.66
CA ASP A 191 11.03 -9.75 27.45
C ASP A 191 10.43 -8.72 26.46
N LEU A 192 10.76 -8.94 25.18
CA LEU A 192 10.19 -8.22 24.06
C LEU A 192 9.03 -9.03 23.49
N PHE A 193 7.90 -8.34 23.33
CA PHE A 193 6.69 -8.91 22.75
C PHE A 193 6.39 -8.25 21.42
N SER A 194 5.52 -8.91 20.66
CA SER A 194 4.85 -8.39 19.49
C SER A 194 3.35 -8.42 19.70
N ALA A 195 2.68 -7.33 19.35
CA ALA A 195 1.24 -7.23 19.23
C ALA A 195 0.86 -7.25 17.75
N PHE A 196 -0.09 -8.10 17.37
CA PHE A 196 -0.59 -8.26 16.00
C PHE A 196 -2.06 -8.67 16.00
N VAL A 197 -2.77 -8.44 14.89
CA VAL A 197 -4.14 -8.93 14.70
C VAL A 197 -4.11 -10.36 14.15
N ASN A 198 -4.83 -11.27 14.81
CA ASN A 198 -5.01 -12.66 14.39
C ASN A 198 -6.16 -12.82 13.37
N ASP A 199 -6.38 -14.03 12.85
CA ASP A 199 -7.45 -14.31 11.88
C ASP A 199 -8.87 -14.10 12.43
N ALA A 200 -9.03 -14.03 13.76
CA ALA A 200 -10.31 -13.72 14.42
C ALA A 200 -10.54 -12.20 14.57
N GLY A 201 -9.60 -11.36 14.14
CA GLY A 201 -9.70 -9.90 14.24
C GLY A 201 -9.35 -9.35 15.64
N GLU A 202 -8.68 -10.14 16.48
CA GLU A 202 -8.30 -9.77 17.84
C GLU A 202 -6.81 -9.46 17.92
N ILE A 203 -6.43 -8.49 18.77
CA ILE A 203 -5.02 -8.24 19.08
C ILE A 203 -4.50 -9.35 20.00
N VAL A 204 -3.47 -10.04 19.55
CA VAL A 204 -2.74 -11.06 20.31
C VAL A 204 -1.35 -10.54 20.67
N ILE A 205 -0.94 -10.80 21.91
CA ILE A 205 0.40 -10.51 22.42
C ILE A 205 1.18 -11.82 22.49
N ASP A 206 2.33 -11.87 21.82
CA ASP A 206 3.19 -13.06 21.83
C ASP A 206 4.67 -12.67 21.76
N GLY A 207 5.57 -13.61 22.08
CA GLY A 207 7.00 -13.36 22.06
C GLY A 207 7.51 -12.94 20.68
N ILE A 208 8.42 -11.96 20.64
CA ILE A 208 8.88 -11.34 19.39
C ILE A 208 9.43 -12.34 18.35
N HIS A 209 9.98 -13.48 18.79
CA HIS A 209 10.52 -14.53 17.92
C HIS A 209 9.47 -15.19 17.00
N LYS A 210 8.17 -15.11 17.33
CA LYS A 210 7.10 -15.66 16.50
C LYS A 210 6.68 -14.74 15.37
N ILE A 211 7.06 -13.45 15.41
CA ILE A 211 6.60 -12.45 14.45
C ILE A 211 6.92 -12.84 13.00
N ARG A 212 8.06 -13.48 12.75
CA ARG A 212 8.47 -13.95 11.41
C ARG A 212 7.53 -15.00 10.83
N LYS A 213 6.90 -15.81 11.68
CA LYS A 213 5.90 -16.81 11.25
C LYS A 213 4.57 -16.14 10.91
N ILE A 214 4.22 -15.09 11.64
CA ILE A 214 2.92 -14.40 11.55
C ILE A 214 2.91 -13.34 10.44
N ARG A 215 4.04 -12.66 10.26
CA ARG A 215 4.29 -11.64 9.24
C ARG A 215 5.64 -11.95 8.57
N PRO A 216 5.68 -12.90 7.62
CA PRO A 216 6.91 -13.25 6.90
C PRO A 216 7.53 -12.07 6.16
N GLU A 217 6.68 -11.15 5.71
CA GLU A 217 7.03 -9.94 4.94
C GLU A 217 7.68 -8.84 5.82
N ILE A 218 7.68 -8.97 7.15
CA ILE A 218 8.12 -7.92 8.08
C ILE A 218 9.61 -7.58 7.93
N SER A 219 10.39 -8.53 7.43
CA SER A 219 11.82 -8.37 7.17
C SER A 219 12.09 -8.52 5.68
N ASN A 220 11.37 -7.77 4.85
CA ASN A 220 11.73 -7.65 3.45
C ASN A 220 13.01 -6.82 3.35
N PHE A 221 14.15 -7.51 3.30
CA PHE A 221 15.44 -6.94 2.91
C PHE A 221 15.39 -6.61 1.42
N GLN A 222 14.55 -5.65 1.03
CA GLN A 222 14.57 -5.06 -0.30
C GLN A 222 15.34 -3.74 -0.24
N GLY A 223 16.64 -3.89 -0.03
CA GLY A 223 17.63 -2.84 -0.24
C GLY A 223 18.67 -3.33 -1.23
N GLY A 224 18.55 -2.91 -2.48
CA GLY A 224 19.60 -3.02 -3.49
C GLY A 224 19.67 -4.35 -4.24
N ARG A 225 19.29 -4.31 -5.52
CA ARG A 225 20.02 -5.03 -6.56
C ARG A 225 20.95 -4.05 -7.25
#